data_AF-A0A7H8H8P3-F1
#
_entry.id   AF-A0A7H8H8P3-F1
#
_cell.length_a   1.000
_cell.length_b   1.000
_cell.length_c   1.000
_cell.angle_alpha   90.00
_cell.angle_beta   90.00
_cell.angle_gamma   90.00
#
_symmetry.space_group_name_H-M   'P 1'
#
loop_
_entity.id
_entity.type
_entity.pdbx_description
1 polymer ?
#
loop_
_entity_poly.entity_id
_entity_poly.type
_entity_poly.pdbx_seq_one_letter_code
_entity_poly.pdbx_strand_id
1 'polypeptide(L)'
;MIGAASDNNSSPTPLREGEHQMTAGESVFPYCSALVPVCRSSDGGMLCVDARPGQQYGCVMNWYASEGAYAAEWCSVTHMLTDVAERLGAGEAAADNKGMLIWSADLG
;
A
#
# COMPACT_ATOMS: atom_id res chain seq x y z
N MET A 1 -16.84 19.50 51.19
CA MET A 1 -15.80 19.09 50.24
C MET A 1 -15.87 17.57 50.10
N ILE A 2 -16.50 17.07 49.05
CA ILE A 2 -16.30 15.70 48.53
C ILE A 2 -16.36 15.85 47.00
N GLY A 3 -15.27 15.51 46.32
CA GLY A 3 -15.13 15.64 44.87
C GLY A 3 -15.87 14.52 44.16
N ALA A 4 -16.68 14.86 43.16
CA ALA A 4 -17.16 13.91 42.18
C ALA A 4 -15.98 13.46 41.31
N ALA A 5 -15.74 12.15 41.22
CA ALA A 5 -14.80 11.59 40.27
C ALA A 5 -15.35 11.79 38.86
N SER A 6 -14.59 12.49 38.02
CA SER A 6 -14.88 12.67 36.58
C SER A 6 -14.73 11.32 35.89
N ASP A 7 -15.86 10.78 35.47
CA ASP A 7 -16.04 9.61 34.64
C ASP A 7 -15.59 9.89 33.20
N ASN A 8 -14.27 9.82 32.97
CA ASN A 8 -13.65 9.97 31.65
C ASN A 8 -13.81 8.72 30.76
N ASN A 9 -14.98 8.08 30.76
CA ASN A 9 -15.27 6.95 29.88
C ASN A 9 -16.01 7.42 28.62
N SER A 10 -15.37 8.27 27.83
CA SER A 10 -15.78 8.47 26.45
C SER A 10 -15.35 7.22 25.68
N SER A 11 -16.25 6.24 25.57
CA SER A 11 -16.11 5.16 24.59
C SER A 11 -15.71 5.78 23.25
N PRO A 12 -14.67 5.28 22.56
CA PRO A 12 -14.32 5.80 21.25
C PRO A 12 -15.57 5.71 20.36
N THR A 13 -15.90 6.82 19.73
CA THR A 13 -17.02 6.88 18.79
C THR A 13 -16.79 5.76 17.77
N PRO A 14 -17.76 4.87 17.53
CA PRO A 14 -17.60 3.84 16.52
C PRO A 14 -17.28 4.55 15.21
N LEU A 15 -16.12 4.19 14.64
CA LEU A 15 -15.68 4.73 13.36
C LEU A 15 -16.80 4.53 12.35
N ARG A 16 -17.04 5.55 11.53
CA ARG A 16 -18.02 5.44 10.46
C ARG A 16 -17.63 4.28 9.55
N GLU A 17 -18.61 3.68 8.91
CA GLU A 17 -18.35 2.65 7.90
C GLU A 17 -17.43 3.25 6.81
N GLY A 18 -16.20 2.73 6.71
CA GLY A 18 -15.14 3.27 5.84
C GLY A 18 -14.09 4.18 6.51
N GLU A 19 -14.23 4.47 7.80
CA GLU A 19 -13.16 5.12 8.58
C GLU A 19 -12.17 4.06 9.09
N HIS A 20 -10.95 4.11 8.57
CA HIS A 20 -9.87 3.21 8.94
C HIS A 20 -9.16 3.72 10.20
N GLN A 21 -8.88 2.83 11.15
CA GLN A 21 -8.14 3.17 12.38
C GLN A 21 -6.71 3.66 12.12
N MET A 22 -6.16 3.27 10.98
CA MET A 22 -4.79 3.56 10.56
C MET A 22 -4.80 4.57 9.41
N THR A 23 -3.78 5.42 9.39
CA THR A 23 -3.57 6.41 8.33
C THR A 23 -2.86 5.78 7.13
N ALA A 24 -2.91 6.47 5.98
CA ALA A 24 -2.21 5.99 4.80
C ALA A 24 -0.70 5.79 5.05
N GLY A 25 -0.15 4.73 4.48
CA GLY A 25 1.24 4.30 4.61
C GLY A 25 1.53 3.43 5.85
N GLU A 26 0.63 3.36 6.82
CA GLU A 26 0.80 2.46 7.97
C GLU A 26 0.43 1.01 7.60
N SER A 27 1.18 0.02 8.06
CA SER A 27 0.86 -1.39 7.77
C SER A 27 -0.51 -1.79 8.31
N VAL A 28 -1.26 -2.63 7.60
CA VAL A 28 -2.61 -3.09 8.01
C VAL A 28 -2.86 -4.54 7.63
N PHE A 29 -3.51 -5.30 8.53
CA PHE A 29 -3.87 -6.71 8.35
C PHE A 29 -5.30 -6.96 8.88
N PRO A 30 -6.10 -7.88 8.28
CA PRO A 30 -5.80 -8.68 7.09
C PRO A 30 -6.15 -8.00 5.76
N TYR A 31 -7.25 -7.25 5.72
CA TYR A 31 -7.75 -6.57 4.53
C TYR A 31 -8.33 -5.21 4.89
N CYS A 32 -8.12 -4.23 4.01
CA CYS A 32 -8.63 -2.87 4.13
C CYS A 32 -9.26 -2.48 2.79
N SER A 33 -10.54 -2.10 2.78
CA SER A 33 -11.25 -1.73 1.56
C SER A 33 -10.79 -0.40 0.94
N ALA A 34 -10.02 0.42 1.66
CA ALA A 34 -9.35 1.59 1.09
C ALA A 34 -8.00 1.28 0.42
N LEU A 35 -7.58 0.01 0.36
CA LEU A 35 -6.45 -0.39 -0.46
C LEU A 35 -6.98 -0.80 -1.84
N VAL A 36 -6.67 -0.01 -2.86
CA VAL A 36 -7.13 -0.22 -4.23
C VAL A 36 -6.06 -0.96 -5.03
N PRO A 37 -6.26 -2.22 -5.45
CA PRO A 37 -5.26 -2.95 -6.22
C PRO A 37 -4.99 -2.29 -7.58
N VAL A 38 -3.72 -2.15 -7.94
CA VAL A 38 -3.28 -1.59 -9.23
C VAL A 38 -2.38 -2.54 -10.01
N CYS A 39 -1.68 -3.46 -9.33
CA CYS A 39 -0.91 -4.52 -9.96
C CYS A 39 -1.05 -5.82 -9.17
N ARG A 40 -0.90 -6.94 -9.88
CA ARG A 40 -0.93 -8.28 -9.29
C ARG A 40 0.22 -9.11 -9.86
N SER A 41 0.97 -9.74 -8.96
CA SER A 41 1.98 -10.74 -9.29
C SER A 41 1.35 -12.14 -9.39
N SER A 42 2.01 -13.04 -10.12
CA SER A 42 1.57 -14.43 -10.31
C SER A 42 1.56 -15.24 -9.01
N ASP A 43 2.40 -14.86 -8.04
CA ASP A 43 2.47 -15.45 -6.69
C ASP A 43 1.31 -15.02 -5.76
N GLY A 44 0.45 -14.10 -6.21
CA GLY A 44 -0.67 -13.57 -5.44
C GLY A 44 -0.34 -12.29 -4.66
N GLY A 45 0.89 -11.79 -4.72
CA GLY A 45 1.23 -10.45 -4.25
C GLY A 45 0.53 -9.37 -5.07
N MET A 46 0.25 -8.22 -4.44
CA MET A 46 -0.37 -7.08 -5.08
C MET A 46 0.36 -5.79 -4.74
N LEU A 47 0.35 -4.84 -5.68
CA LEU A 47 0.55 -3.43 -5.37
C LEU A 47 -0.82 -2.78 -5.23
N CYS A 48 -1.00 -2.04 -4.14
CA CYS A 48 -2.24 -1.34 -3.82
C CYS A 48 -1.97 0.15 -3.65
N VAL A 49 -2.88 0.99 -4.12
CA VAL A 49 -2.91 2.42 -3.79
C VAL A 49 -3.66 2.59 -2.47
N ASP A 50 -3.07 3.33 -1.55
CA ASP A 50 -3.64 3.58 -0.24
C ASP A 50 -4.54 4.82 -0.23
N ALA A 51 -5.85 4.59 -0.18
CA ALA A 51 -6.86 5.65 -0.10
C ALA A 51 -7.28 5.98 1.34
N ARG A 52 -6.57 5.48 2.36
CA ARG A 52 -6.82 5.87 3.76
C ARG A 52 -6.48 7.35 3.95
N PRO A 53 -7.18 8.07 4.84
CA PRO A 53 -6.80 9.44 5.16
C PRO A 53 -5.38 9.49 5.76
N GLY A 54 -4.63 10.55 5.47
CA GLY A 54 -3.28 10.75 6.01
C GLY A 54 -2.36 11.50 5.05
N GLN A 55 -1.16 11.82 5.51
CA GLN A 55 -0.15 12.52 4.71
C GLN A 55 0.34 11.69 3.51
N GLN A 56 0.24 10.36 3.58
CA GLN A 56 0.65 9.45 2.52
C GLN A 56 -0.54 8.99 1.65
N TYR A 57 -1.67 9.71 1.67
CA TYR A 57 -2.80 9.39 0.80
C TYR A 57 -2.34 9.27 -0.66
N GLY A 58 -2.65 8.14 -1.29
CA GLY A 58 -2.26 7.82 -2.66
C GLY A 58 -0.88 7.15 -2.80
N CYS A 59 -0.20 6.80 -1.70
CA CYS A 59 1.03 6.01 -1.75
C CYS A 59 0.78 4.59 -2.26
N VAL A 60 1.85 3.94 -2.73
CA VAL A 60 1.81 2.54 -3.14
C VAL A 60 2.23 1.66 -1.95
N MET A 61 1.49 0.59 -1.74
CA MET A 61 1.72 -0.40 -0.69
C MET A 61 1.90 -1.78 -1.33
N ASN A 62 2.81 -2.56 -0.79
CA ASN A 62 2.83 -4.00 -1.02
C ASN A 62 1.65 -4.63 -0.28
N TRP A 63 1.06 -5.68 -0.81
CA TRP A 63 0.05 -6.48 -0.12
C TRP A 63 0.22 -7.97 -0.40
N TYR A 64 0.18 -8.77 0.65
CA TYR A 64 0.11 -10.24 0.59
C TYR A 64 -0.97 -10.76 1.53
N ALA A 65 -1.63 -11.86 1.16
CA ALA A 65 -2.69 -12.44 1.99
C ALA A 65 -2.18 -12.89 3.37
N SER A 66 -0.90 -13.29 3.44
CA SER A 66 -0.22 -13.72 4.68
C SER A 66 0.24 -12.56 5.57
N GLU A 67 0.46 -11.38 5.02
CA GLU A 67 1.16 -10.27 5.70
C GLU A 67 0.32 -8.99 5.80
N GLY A 68 -0.73 -8.87 5.00
CA GLY A 68 -1.49 -7.64 4.85
C GLY A 68 -0.74 -6.63 3.99
N ALA A 69 -1.06 -5.35 4.17
CA ALA A 69 -0.36 -4.26 3.50
C ALA A 69 0.79 -3.70 4.32
N TYR A 70 1.87 -3.34 3.63
CA TYR A 70 3.04 -2.64 4.16
C TYR A 70 3.65 -1.74 3.10
N ALA A 71 4.52 -0.82 3.53
CA ALA A 71 5.10 0.19 2.65
C ALA A 71 5.81 -0.45 1.45
N ALA A 72 5.54 0.10 0.26
CA ALA A 72 6.40 -0.09 -0.90
C ALA A 72 7.42 1.05 -0.99
N GLU A 73 8.33 0.97 -1.96
CA GLU A 73 9.34 2.01 -2.19
C GLU A 73 8.77 3.30 -2.81
N TRP A 74 7.57 3.23 -3.44
CA TRP A 74 6.99 4.36 -4.14
C TRP A 74 5.95 5.14 -3.32
N CYS A 75 6.27 6.41 -3.05
CA CYS A 75 5.36 7.35 -2.38
C CYS A 75 4.11 7.75 -3.19
N SER A 76 4.01 7.38 -4.47
CA SER A 76 2.83 7.61 -5.32
C SER A 76 2.85 6.73 -6.57
N VAL A 77 1.70 6.61 -7.25
CA VAL A 77 1.61 5.95 -8.57
C VAL A 77 2.49 6.64 -9.61
N THR A 78 2.56 7.98 -9.59
CA THR A 78 3.43 8.72 -10.52
C THR A 78 4.90 8.39 -10.28
N HIS A 79 5.32 8.28 -9.02
CA HIS A 79 6.68 7.87 -8.69
C HIS A 79 6.97 6.44 -9.19
N MET A 80 6.05 5.49 -8.96
CA MET A 80 6.15 4.12 -9.47
C MET A 80 6.29 4.07 -11.00
N LEU A 81 5.42 4.77 -11.73
CA LEU A 81 5.45 4.77 -13.19
C LEU A 81 6.70 5.48 -13.75
N THR A 82 7.19 6.52 -13.07
CA THR A 82 8.42 7.23 -13.46
C THR A 82 9.63 6.31 -13.29
N ASP A 83 9.75 5.64 -12.14
CA ASP A 83 10.83 4.69 -11.87
C ASP A 83 10.83 3.54 -12.90
N VAL A 84 9.66 2.93 -13.16
CA VAL A 84 9.52 1.88 -14.18
C VAL A 84 9.92 2.40 -15.57
N ALA A 85 9.49 3.60 -15.96
CA ALA A 85 9.83 4.17 -17.25
C ALA A 85 11.33 4.48 -17.39
N GLU A 86 11.97 4.97 -16.33
CA GLU A 86 13.40 5.24 -16.30
C GLU A 86 14.22 3.96 -16.46
N ARG A 87 13.86 2.90 -15.73
CA ARG A 87 14.53 1.59 -15.81
C ARG A 87 14.38 0.95 -17.19
N LEU A 88 13.19 1.08 -17.80
CA LEU A 88 12.98 0.67 -19.20
C LEU A 88 13.85 1.47 -20.17
N GLY A 89 13.93 2.79 -19.98
CA GLY A 89 14.77 3.68 -20.80
C GLY A 89 16.27 3.41 -20.65
N ALA A 90 16.71 2.94 -19.48
CA ALA A 90 18.07 2.53 -19.20
C ALA A 90 18.43 1.13 -19.73
N GLY A 91 17.46 0.39 -20.27
CA GLY A 91 17.68 -0.97 -20.78
C GLY A 91 17.81 -2.03 -19.68
N GLU A 92 17.26 -1.78 -18.48
CA GLU A 92 17.25 -2.72 -17.35
C GLU A 92 16.20 -3.83 -17.50
N ALA A 93 15.49 -3.87 -18.62
CA ALA A 93 14.62 -4.97 -18.98
C ALA A 93 14.87 -5.39 -20.43
N ALA A 94 14.70 -6.67 -20.69
CA ALA A 94 14.69 -7.23 -22.03
C ALA A 94 13.41 -8.04 -22.25
N ALA A 95 13.00 -8.15 -23.50
CA ALA A 95 11.96 -9.11 -23.89
C ALA A 95 12.57 -10.52 -23.95
N ASP A 96 11.89 -11.49 -23.34
CA ASP A 96 12.23 -12.91 -23.51
C ASP A 96 11.82 -13.43 -24.90
N ASN A 97 12.04 -14.73 -25.15
CA ASN A 97 11.67 -15.35 -26.43
C ASN A 97 10.15 -15.41 -26.68
N LYS A 98 9.31 -15.04 -25.72
CA LYS A 98 7.85 -14.92 -25.83
C LYS A 98 7.39 -13.46 -25.91
N GLY A 99 8.30 -12.49 -25.88
CA GLY A 99 8.00 -11.07 -25.88
C GLY A 99 7.60 -10.51 -24.52
N MET A 100 7.82 -11.25 -23.42
CA MET A 100 7.54 -10.78 -22.06
C MET A 100 8.74 -10.02 -21.50
N LEU A 101 8.48 -8.90 -20.83
CA LEU A 101 9.52 -8.13 -20.16
C LEU A 101 10.05 -8.89 -18.95
N ILE A 102 11.38 -9.04 -18.88
CA ILE A 102 12.13 -9.58 -17.74
C ILE A 102 13.15 -8.53 -17.31
N TRP A 103 13.19 -8.21 -16.02
CA TRP A 103 14.17 -7.29 -15.46
C TRP A 103 15.55 -7.94 -15.38
N SER A 104 16.61 -7.19 -15.68
CA SER A 104 17.98 -7.70 -15.67
C SER A 104 18.45 -8.19 -14.30
N ALA A 105 17.90 -7.65 -13.21
CA ALA A 105 18.18 -8.11 -11.85
C ALA A 105 17.62 -9.52 -11.57
N ASP A 106 16.64 -9.98 -12.37
CA ASP A 106 16.02 -11.30 -12.25
C ASP A 106 16.70 -12.34 -13.18
N LEU A 107 17.64 -11.90 -14.02
CA LEU A 107 18.50 -12.75 -14.86
C LEU A 107 19.75 -13.13 -14.06
N GLY A 108 19.62 -14.09 -13.14
CA GLY A 108 20.75 -14.72 -12.45
C GLY A 108 21.72 -15.43 -13.40
#